data_AF-A0A0X8CMA3-F1
#
_entry.id   AF-A0A0X8CMA3-F1
#
_cell.length_a   1.000
_cell.length_b   1.000
_cell.length_c   1.000
_cell.angle_alpha   90.00
_cell.angle_beta   90.00
_cell.angle_gamma   90.00
#
_symmetry.space_group_name_H-M   'P 1'
#
loop_
_entity.id
_entity.type
_entity.pdbx_description
1 polymer ?
#
loop_
_entity_poly.entity_id
_entity_poly.type
_entity_poly.pdbx_seq_one_letter_code
_entity_poly.pdbx_strand_id
1 'polypeptide(L)'
;MPTLEYLRSEIDHMRSQISRQRKEILQLQRAAISSASAEALLSRMQANVEGLCAERDRLASEEKASGPTYASGKPMKGTPAHRRV
;
A
#
# COMPACT_ATOMS: atom_id res chain seq x y z
N MET A 1 -1.09 7.15 15.10
CA MET A 1 -1.12 6.08 14.09
C MET A 1 -1.46 6.70 12.76
N PRO A 2 -0.73 6.38 11.66
CA PRO A 2 -1.10 6.84 10.33
C PRO A 2 -2.51 6.35 9.97
N THR A 3 -3.29 7.16 9.25
CA THR A 3 -4.63 6.77 8.80
C THR A 3 -4.54 5.88 7.54
N LEU A 4 -5.60 5.13 7.23
CA LEU A 4 -5.65 4.34 5.99
C LEU A 4 -5.48 5.20 4.73
N GLU A 5 -6.05 6.41 4.72
CA GLU A 5 -5.91 7.34 3.60
C GLU A 5 -4.47 7.83 3.42
N TYR A 6 -3.76 8.07 4.54
CA TYR A 6 -2.34 8.38 4.49
C TYR A 6 -1.54 7.22 3.89
N LEU A 7 -1.76 5.99 4.37
CA LEU A 7 -1.04 4.82 3.85
C LEU A 7 -1.32 4.57 2.36
N ARG A 8 -2.56 4.75 1.90
CA ARG A 8 -2.93 4.65 0.48
C ARG A 8 -2.16 5.68 -0.35
N SER A 9 -2.18 6.94 0.09
CA SER A 9 -1.49 8.05 -0.58
C SER A 9 0.01 7.81 -0.66
N GLU A 10 0.62 7.31 0.42
CA GLU A 10 2.04 7.03 0.50
C GLU A 10 2.44 5.86 -0.41
N ILE A 11 1.63 4.79 -0.46
CA ILE A 11 1.84 3.66 -1.38
C ILE A 11 1.81 4.14 -2.85
N ASP A 12 0.83 4.98 -3.21
CA ASP A 12 0.70 5.49 -4.57
C ASP A 12 1.85 6.44 -4.95
N HIS A 13 2.28 7.27 -3.99
CA HIS A 13 3.48 8.09 -4.14
C HIS A 13 4.71 7.22 -4.40
N MET A 14 4.95 6.22 -3.55
CA MET A 14 6.10 5.32 -3.68
C MET A 14 6.08 4.50 -4.98
N ARG A 15 4.93 4.02 -5.43
CA ARG A 15 4.78 3.34 -6.73
C ARG A 15 5.14 4.25 -7.91
N SER A 16 4.82 5.54 -7.80
CA SER A 16 5.22 6.54 -8.78
C SER A 16 6.74 6.74 -8.79
N GLN A 17 7.39 6.77 -7.62
CA GLN A 17 8.86 6.84 -7.52
C GLN A 17 9.52 5.58 -8.07
N ILE A 18 9.01 4.38 -7.75
CA ILE A 18 9.50 3.10 -8.30
C ILE A 18 9.44 3.10 -9.83
N SER A 19 8.34 3.59 -10.40
CA SER A 19 8.18 3.72 -11.84
C SER A 19 9.23 4.64 -12.47
N ARG A 20 9.60 5.73 -11.79
CA ARG A 20 10.68 6.64 -12.22
C ARG A 20 12.04 5.97 -12.10
N GLN A 21 12.33 5.31 -10.98
CA GLN A 21 13.59 4.60 -10.75
C GLN A 21 13.85 3.51 -11.79
N ARG A 22 12.81 2.77 -12.19
CA ARG A 22 12.90 1.78 -13.28
C ARG A 22 13.27 2.41 -14.63
N LYS A 23 12.76 3.61 -14.93
CA LYS A 23 13.12 4.35 -16.16
C LYS A 23 14.58 4.82 -16.11
N GLU A 24 15.04 5.30 -14.96
CA GLU A 24 16.44 5.70 -14.77
C GLU A 24 17.38 4.51 -14.96
N ILE A 25 17.08 3.36 -14.35
CA ILE A 25 17.86 2.12 -14.55
C ILE A 25 17.93 1.76 -16.04
N LEU A 26 16.80 1.83 -16.76
CA LEU A 26 16.78 1.54 -18.20
C LEU A 26 17.65 2.54 -19.00
N GLN A 27 17.67 3.81 -18.62
CA GLN A 27 18.53 4.82 -19.26
C GLN A 27 20.01 4.54 -19.01
N LEU A 28 20.40 4.20 -17.77
CA LEU A 28 21.76 3.82 -17.42
C LEU A 28 22.22 2.58 -18.21
N GLN A 29 21.38 1.55 -18.26
CA GLN A 29 21.66 0.31 -19.02
C GLN A 29 21.84 0.58 -20.51
N ARG A 30 20.99 1.43 -21.11
CA ARG A 30 21.11 1.84 -22.53
C ARG A 30 22.40 2.61 -22.82
N ALA A 31 22.90 3.35 -21.83
CA ALA A 31 24.18 4.06 -21.93
C ALA A 31 25.39 3.17 -21.57
N ALA A 32 25.18 1.87 -21.30
CA ALA A 32 26.19 0.94 -20.79
C ALA A 32 26.87 1.43 -19.49
N ILE A 33 26.16 2.22 -18.69
CA ILE A 33 26.59 2.69 -17.37
C ILE A 33 26.13 1.68 -16.32
N SER A 34 26.97 1.41 -15.33
CA SER A 34 26.60 0.53 -14.20
C SER A 34 25.35 1.03 -13.48
N SER A 35 24.32 0.18 -13.40
CA SER A 35 23.04 0.45 -12.73
C SER A 35 22.95 -0.15 -11.32
N ALA A 36 24.02 -0.78 -10.80
CA ALA A 36 23.99 -1.57 -9.56
C ALA A 36 23.47 -0.78 -8.34
N SER A 37 23.87 0.48 -8.19
CA SER A 37 23.40 1.34 -7.08
C SER A 37 21.91 1.68 -7.20
N ALA A 38 21.46 1.98 -8.43
CA ALA A 38 20.06 2.30 -8.72
C ALA A 38 19.15 1.07 -8.53
N GLU A 39 19.63 -0.12 -8.87
CA GLU A 39 18.95 -1.40 -8.62
C GLU A 39 18.84 -1.71 -7.12
N ALA A 40 19.90 -1.46 -6.35
CA ALA A 40 19.86 -1.60 -4.89
C ALA A 40 18.86 -0.63 -4.25
N LEU A 41 18.77 0.61 -4.75
CA LEU A 41 17.75 1.57 -4.32
C LEU A 41 16.34 1.09 -4.69
N LEU A 42 16.13 0.63 -5.92
CA LEU A 42 14.84 0.08 -6.37
C LEU A 42 14.36 -1.07 -5.47
N SER A 43 15.26 -1.98 -5.07
CA SER A 43 14.96 -3.08 -4.16
C SER A 43 14.48 -2.57 -2.79
N ARG A 44 15.19 -1.60 -2.19
CA ARG A 44 14.76 -0.98 -0.92
C ARG A 44 13.41 -0.28 -1.02
N MET A 45 13.14 0.40 -2.14
CA MET A 45 11.85 1.04 -2.37
C MET A 45 10.72 0.01 -2.47
N GLN A 46 10.95 -1.12 -3.15
CA GLN A 46 9.97 -2.22 -3.24
C GLN A 46 9.67 -2.81 -1.86
N ALA A 47 10.71 -3.10 -1.07
CA ALA A 47 10.54 -3.62 0.29
C ALA A 47 9.76 -2.65 1.20
N ASN A 48 9.96 -1.34 1.05
CA ASN A 48 9.19 -0.35 1.79
C ASN A 48 7.71 -0.34 1.37
N VAL A 49 7.39 -0.40 0.07
CA VAL A 49 6.00 -0.52 -0.40
C VAL A 49 5.31 -1.76 0.15
N GLU A 50 6.02 -2.89 0.20
CA GLU A 50 5.51 -4.13 0.79
C GLU A 50 5.17 -3.94 2.28
N GLY A 51 6.06 -3.28 3.04
CA GLY A 51 5.81 -2.92 4.43
C GLY A 51 4.59 -2.00 4.62
N LEU A 52 4.45 -0.97 3.78
CA LEU A 52 3.28 -0.08 3.82
C LEU A 52 1.99 -0.83 3.46
N CYS A 53 2.04 -1.76 2.50
CA CYS A 53 0.88 -2.58 2.17
C CYS A 53 0.46 -3.49 3.33
N ALA A 54 1.43 -4.12 4.01
CA ALA A 54 1.17 -4.94 5.18
C ALA A 54 0.52 -4.14 6.32
N GLU A 55 1.04 -2.93 6.60
CA GLU A 55 0.45 -2.07 7.63
C GLU A 55 -0.97 -1.60 7.24
N ARG A 56 -1.19 -1.24 5.97
CA ARG A 56 -2.51 -0.90 5.46
C ARG A 56 -3.50 -2.05 5.61
N ASP A 57 -3.07 -3.27 5.30
CA ASP A 57 -3.93 -4.46 5.41
C ASP A 57 -4.23 -4.82 6.87
N ARG A 58 -3.27 -4.61 7.76
CA ARG A 58 -3.48 -4.72 9.21
C ARG A 58 -4.52 -3.72 9.70
N LEU A 59 -4.32 -2.42 9.44
CA LEU A 59 -5.27 -1.38 9.85
C LEU A 59 -6.66 -1.56 9.22
N ALA A 60 -6.72 -1.96 7.95
CA ALA A 60 -8.00 -2.22 7.28
C ALA A 60 -8.73 -3.44 7.86
N SER A 61 -8.00 -4.39 8.45
CA SER A 61 -8.58 -5.52 9.16
C SER A 61 -9.05 -5.13 10.55
N GLU A 62 -8.28 -4.31 11.27
CA GLU A 62 -8.65 -3.74 12.57
C GLU A 62 -9.94 -2.89 12.47
N GLU A 63 -10.05 -2.01 11.46
CA GLU A 63 -11.28 -1.22 11.22
C GLU A 63 -12.49 -2.09 10.86
N LYS A 64 -12.29 -3.21 10.16
CA LYS A 64 -13.38 -4.15 9.88
C LYS A 64 -13.81 -4.91 11.13
N ALA A 65 -12.87 -5.24 12.01
CA ALA A 65 -13.15 -5.95 13.26
C ALA A 65 -13.89 -5.07 14.27
N SER A 66 -13.69 -3.76 14.24
CA SER A 66 -14.41 -2.80 15.12
C SER A 66 -15.83 -2.44 14.62
N GLY A 67 -16.23 -2.91 13.44
CA GLY A 67 -17.57 -2.70 12.90
C GLY A 67 -18.66 -3.49 13.63
N PRO A 68 -19.94 -3.09 13.48
CA PRO A 68 -21.05 -3.81 14.07
C PRO A 68 -21.11 -5.26 13.55
N THR A 69 -21.26 -6.20 14.47
CA THR A 69 -21.44 -7.63 14.17
C THR A 69 -22.89 -8.04 14.46
N TYR A 70 -23.38 -9.07 13.78
CA TYR A 70 -24.61 -9.75 14.19
C TYR A 70 -24.40 -10.45 15.53
N ALA A 71 -25.47 -10.78 16.24
CA ALA A 71 -25.41 -11.62 17.46
C ALA A 71 -24.73 -12.99 17.23
N SER A 72 -24.67 -13.46 15.98
CA SER A 72 -23.94 -14.66 15.55
C SER A 72 -22.42 -14.46 15.37
N GLY A 73 -21.88 -13.27 15.66
CA GLY A 73 -20.46 -12.91 15.48
C GLY A 73 -20.06 -12.59 14.04
N LYS A 74 -20.98 -12.72 13.07
CA LYS A 74 -20.70 -12.41 11.66
C LYS A 74 -20.59 -10.89 11.46
N PRO A 75 -19.56 -10.39 10.75
CA PRO A 75 -19.42 -8.95 10.47
C PRO A 75 -20.58 -8.45 9.62
N MET A 76 -21.22 -7.35 10.02
CA MET A 76 -22.23 -6.69 9.18
C MET A 76 -21.53 -5.96 8.03
N LYS A 77 -21.72 -6.44 6.79
CA LYS A 77 -21.28 -5.71 5.59
C LYS A 77 -22.34 -4.66 5.23
N GLY A 78 -22.03 -3.39 5.51
CA GLY A 78 -22.88 -2.24 5.19
C GLY A 78 -24.01 -2.01 6.21
N THR A 79 -24.67 -0.86 6.09
CA THR A 79 -25.82 -0.50 6.94
C THR A 79 -27.03 -1.36 6.54
N PRO A 80 -27.59 -2.18 7.47
CA PRO A 80 -28.78 -2.98 7.22
C PRO A 80 -29.91 -2.10 6.69
N ALA A 81 -30.71 -2.62 5.76
CA ALA A 81 -31.77 -1.86 5.09
C ALA A 81 -32.70 -1.12 6.07
N HIS A 82 -33.01 -1.72 7.22
CA HIS A 82 -33.87 -1.12 8.26
C HIS A 82 -33.24 0.07 9.02
N ARG A 83 -31.93 0.31 8.88
CA ARG A 83 -31.18 1.39 9.55
C ARG A 83 -30.78 2.52 8.58
N ARG A 84 -31.22 2.45 7.32
CA ARG A 84 -31.02 3.52 6.34
C ARG A 84 -32.14 4.55 6.57
N VAL A 85 -31.82 5.64 7.28
CA VAL A 85 -32.68 6.84 7.41
C VAL A 85 -32.44 7.80 6.26
#